data_AF-A0A074REC6-F1
#
_entry.id   AF-A0A074REC6-F1
#
_cell.length_a   1.000
_cell.length_b   1.000
_cell.length_c   1.000
_cell.angle_alpha   90.00
_cell.angle_beta   90.00
_cell.angle_gamma   90.00
#
_symmetry.space_group_name_H-M   'P 1'
#
loop_
_entity.id
_entity.type
_entity.pdbx_description
1 polymer ?
#
loop_
_entity_poly.entity_id
_entity_poly.type
_entity_poly.pdbx_seq_one_letter_code
_entity_poly.pdbx_strand_id
1 'polypeptide(L)'
;MIFATTALLLSVLVSQTSAAPQFKAPISAPNSPGKVENEPTSKSHDVSITRKMNDDQFISCEHNQQLEVEKAAVAANVLVANGVLYIENSPPDEQPLYTTWFGKHDEDNYATVVSTVSKMHNMATLLTYNCTSCSMEQDAAKKRKPLYSTKNDDGSTHTIDLCEGFWKAPMVGYKSRAGSIVAELAVMLGKTVYSNVWTELASKTTATRDPKLAVQSSRNYMY
;
A
#
# COMPACT_ATOMS: atom_id res chain seq x y z
N MET A 1 -35.28 44.36 43.80
CA MET A 1 -34.07 43.82 43.15
C MET A 1 -34.45 42.53 42.43
N ILE A 2 -34.64 42.60 41.12
CA ILE A 2 -34.84 41.44 40.23
C ILE A 2 -34.01 41.76 38.98
N PHE A 3 -32.92 41.03 38.75
CA PHE A 3 -32.19 41.06 37.49
C PHE A 3 -32.51 39.77 36.74
N ALA A 4 -33.15 39.91 35.59
CA ALA A 4 -33.36 38.83 34.62
C ALA A 4 -32.15 38.82 33.67
N THR A 5 -31.37 37.74 33.68
CA THR A 5 -30.29 37.50 32.72
C THR A 5 -30.80 36.59 31.60
N THR A 6 -30.95 37.14 30.42
CA THR A 6 -31.19 36.42 29.17
C THR A 6 -29.87 35.88 28.62
N ALA A 7 -29.77 34.56 28.44
CA ALA A 7 -28.66 33.92 27.74
C ALA A 7 -29.02 33.76 26.26
N LEU A 8 -28.23 34.40 25.38
CA LEU A 8 -28.34 34.29 23.93
C LEU A 8 -27.48 33.11 23.45
N LEU A 9 -28.11 32.03 22.97
CA LEU A 9 -27.45 30.92 22.30
C LEU A 9 -27.38 31.21 20.79
N LEU A 10 -26.20 31.55 20.28
CA LEU A 10 -25.90 31.62 18.85
C LEU A 10 -25.31 30.27 18.40
N SER A 11 -26.15 29.46 17.77
CA SER A 11 -25.75 28.27 17.01
C SER A 11 -25.30 28.66 15.61
N VAL A 12 -24.00 28.57 15.33
CA VAL A 12 -23.43 28.71 13.99
C VAL A 12 -23.26 27.32 13.38
N LEU A 13 -24.10 27.00 12.39
CA LEU A 13 -23.94 25.87 11.49
C LEU A 13 -22.94 26.26 10.40
N VAL A 14 -21.76 25.63 10.41
CA VAL A 14 -20.80 25.72 9.29
C VAL A 14 -21.02 24.49 8.40
N SER A 15 -21.72 24.68 7.29
CA SER A 15 -21.78 23.70 6.20
C SER A 15 -20.56 23.89 5.31
N GLN A 16 -19.60 22.96 5.35
CA GLN A 16 -18.51 22.92 4.37
C GLN A 16 -18.92 22.01 3.20
N THR A 17 -19.21 22.62 2.05
CA THR A 17 -19.29 21.92 0.77
C THR A 17 -17.88 21.81 0.18
N SER A 18 -17.28 20.63 0.26
CA SER A 18 -16.05 20.32 -0.47
C SER A 18 -16.41 19.85 -1.89
N ALA A 19 -16.38 20.77 -2.85
CA ALA A 19 -16.43 20.45 -4.28
C ALA A 19 -15.07 19.93 -4.74
N ALA A 20 -15.04 18.71 -5.29
CA ALA A 20 -13.87 18.13 -5.94
C ALA A 20 -13.56 18.86 -7.26
N PRO A 21 -12.30 19.21 -7.56
CA PRO A 21 -11.95 19.82 -8.85
C PRO A 21 -12.01 18.79 -9.98
N GLN A 22 -12.89 19.07 -10.97
CA GLN A 22 -12.94 18.38 -12.25
C GLN A 22 -11.83 18.90 -13.16
N PHE A 23 -10.85 18.06 -13.49
CA PHE A 23 -9.88 18.35 -14.56
C PHE A 23 -10.57 18.13 -15.92
N LYS A 24 -10.89 19.23 -16.61
CA LYS A 24 -11.27 19.26 -18.03
C LYS A 24 -10.00 19.20 -18.88
N ALA A 25 -9.84 18.13 -19.66
CA ALA A 25 -8.90 18.11 -20.78
C ALA A 25 -9.49 18.89 -21.97
N PRO A 26 -8.76 19.78 -22.64
CA PRO A 26 -9.21 20.37 -23.90
C PRO A 26 -8.84 19.47 -25.07
N ILE A 27 -9.87 19.07 -25.83
CA ILE A 27 -9.77 18.49 -27.16
C ILE A 27 -9.45 19.62 -28.14
N SER A 28 -8.39 19.48 -28.93
CA SER A 28 -8.23 20.20 -30.21
C SER A 28 -7.27 19.44 -31.14
N ALA A 29 -7.81 19.00 -32.26
CA ALA A 29 -7.15 18.75 -33.54
C ALA A 29 -7.89 19.63 -34.58
N PRO A 30 -7.36 19.97 -35.78
CA PRO A 30 -6.40 19.17 -36.58
C PRO A 30 -5.32 19.96 -37.37
N ASN A 31 -4.28 19.25 -37.84
CA ASN A 31 -3.81 19.19 -39.25
C ASN A 31 -2.33 18.73 -39.36
N SER A 32 -2.09 17.75 -40.25
CA SER A 32 -0.78 17.26 -40.74
C SER A 32 -0.31 18.15 -41.94
N PRO A 33 0.90 18.00 -42.56
CA PRO A 33 1.96 17.01 -42.33
C PRO A 33 3.39 17.58 -42.23
N GLY A 34 4.24 16.99 -41.39
CA GLY A 34 5.65 17.36 -41.29
C GLY A 34 6.46 16.33 -40.51
N LYS A 35 7.33 15.62 -41.22
CA LYS A 35 8.19 14.52 -40.77
C LYS A 35 9.37 15.07 -39.96
N VAL A 36 9.44 14.78 -38.65
CA VAL A 36 10.69 14.56 -37.91
C VAL A 36 10.41 13.50 -36.85
N GLU A 37 10.93 12.31 -37.11
CA GLU A 37 10.95 11.15 -36.24
C GLU A 37 12.00 11.41 -35.15
N ASN A 38 11.56 11.44 -33.89
CA ASN A 38 12.34 11.22 -32.67
C ASN A 38 11.34 11.04 -31.52
N GLU A 39 10.76 9.84 -31.43
CA GLU A 39 9.90 9.40 -30.33
C GLU A 39 10.77 9.03 -29.12
N PRO A 40 10.53 9.59 -27.92
CA PRO A 40 11.18 9.09 -26.71
C PRO A 40 10.55 7.75 -26.33
N THR A 41 11.38 6.71 -26.28
CA THR A 41 11.04 5.35 -25.87
C THR A 41 10.47 5.31 -24.44
N SER A 42 9.14 5.38 -24.32
CA SER A 42 8.38 5.03 -23.11
C SER A 42 7.77 3.63 -23.29
N LYS A 43 8.57 2.57 -23.14
CA LYS A 43 8.10 1.18 -23.25
C LYS A 43 8.91 0.28 -22.31
N SER A 44 8.48 0.12 -21.05
CA SER A 44 8.84 -1.05 -20.23
C SER A 44 8.06 -1.14 -18.91
N HIS A 45 7.79 -0.01 -18.23
CA HIS A 45 7.35 -0.06 -16.83
C HIS A 45 5.87 -0.42 -16.61
N ASP A 46 4.99 -0.16 -17.58
CA ASP A 46 3.54 -0.25 -17.39
C ASP A 46 2.96 -1.68 -17.53
N VAL A 47 3.55 -2.51 -18.39
CA VAL A 47 3.01 -3.85 -18.73
C VAL A 47 3.14 -4.84 -17.56
N SER A 48 4.17 -4.69 -16.72
CA SER A 48 4.41 -5.64 -15.63
C SER A 48 3.63 -5.33 -14.36
N ILE A 49 3.18 -4.08 -14.15
CA ILE A 49 2.38 -3.68 -12.98
C ILE A 49 0.98 -4.34 -13.06
N THR A 50 0.42 -4.41 -14.27
CA THR A 50 -0.92 -4.90 -14.58
C THR A 50 -0.94 -6.35 -15.10
N ARG A 51 0.15 -7.09 -14.87
CA ARG A 51 0.25 -8.50 -15.28
C ARG A 51 -0.95 -9.30 -14.74
N LYS A 52 -1.67 -9.95 -15.66
CA LYS A 52 -2.69 -10.95 -15.32
C LYS A 52 -2.03 -12.11 -14.58
N MET A 53 -2.68 -12.57 -13.51
CA MET A 53 -2.27 -13.76 -12.78
C MET A 53 -2.76 -15.04 -13.47
N ASN A 54 -1.99 -16.12 -13.32
CA ASN A 54 -2.33 -17.43 -13.84
C ASN A 54 -3.13 -18.23 -12.80
N ASP A 55 -3.95 -19.19 -13.26
CA ASP A 55 -4.82 -19.99 -12.40
C ASP A 55 -4.03 -20.84 -11.37
N ASP A 56 -2.80 -21.24 -11.69
CA ASP A 56 -1.90 -21.99 -10.79
C ASP A 56 -1.35 -21.14 -9.63
N GLN A 57 -1.49 -19.81 -9.69
CA GLN A 57 -1.16 -18.90 -8.60
C GLN A 57 -2.28 -18.81 -7.55
N PHE A 58 -3.39 -19.53 -7.71
CA PHE A 58 -4.52 -19.50 -6.79
C PHE A 58 -4.80 -20.89 -6.20
N ILE A 59 -4.63 -21.03 -4.88
CA ILE A 59 -4.95 -22.26 -4.16
C ILE A 59 -6.35 -22.14 -3.57
N SER A 60 -7.27 -22.97 -4.08
CA SER A 60 -8.65 -23.09 -3.62
C SER A 60 -9.45 -21.78 -3.57
N CYS A 61 -9.16 -20.85 -4.48
CA CYS A 61 -9.93 -19.63 -4.65
C CYS A 61 -11.02 -19.81 -5.71
N GLU A 62 -12.26 -19.46 -5.39
CA GLU A 62 -13.34 -19.34 -6.37
C GLU A 62 -13.05 -18.23 -7.39
N HIS A 63 -13.69 -18.27 -8.56
CA HIS A 63 -13.45 -17.30 -9.63
C HIS A 63 -13.56 -15.83 -9.16
N ASN A 64 -14.57 -15.50 -8.36
CA ASN A 64 -14.72 -14.16 -7.82
C ASN A 64 -13.60 -13.79 -6.82
N GLN A 65 -13.11 -14.76 -6.04
CA GLN A 65 -11.99 -14.54 -5.13
C GLN A 65 -10.69 -14.29 -5.93
N GLN A 66 -10.46 -15.03 -7.01
CA GLN A 66 -9.31 -14.81 -7.90
C GLN A 66 -9.30 -13.39 -8.47
N LEU A 67 -10.44 -12.91 -8.98
CA LEU A 67 -10.56 -11.54 -9.51
C LEU A 67 -10.28 -10.48 -8.44
N GLU A 68 -10.77 -10.68 -7.22
CA GLU A 68 -10.54 -9.72 -6.13
C GLU A 68 -9.09 -9.72 -5.63
N VAL A 69 -8.43 -10.88 -5.64
CA VAL A 69 -7.00 -11.01 -5.30
C VAL A 69 -6.12 -10.39 -6.38
N GLU A 70 -6.41 -10.65 -7.65
CA GLU A 70 -5.67 -10.05 -8.77
C GLU A 70 -5.75 -8.52 -8.72
N LYS A 71 -6.95 -7.95 -8.51
CA LYS A 71 -7.11 -6.50 -8.32
C LYS A 71 -6.27 -5.97 -7.17
N ALA A 72 -6.24 -6.68 -6.04
CA ALA A 72 -5.44 -6.28 -4.88
C ALA A 72 -3.94 -6.36 -5.15
N ALA A 73 -3.47 -7.39 -5.85
CA ALA A 73 -2.07 -7.56 -6.23
C ALA A 73 -1.61 -6.47 -7.21
N VAL A 74 -2.41 -6.16 -8.23
CA VAL A 74 -2.14 -5.05 -9.15
C VAL A 74 -2.12 -3.72 -8.40
N ALA A 75 -3.09 -3.48 -7.51
CA ALA A 75 -3.11 -2.27 -6.69
C ALA A 75 -1.88 -2.17 -5.77
N ALA A 76 -1.38 -3.29 -5.22
CA ALA A 76 -0.16 -3.32 -4.43
C ALA A 76 1.08 -2.96 -5.26
N ASN A 77 1.20 -3.49 -6.49
CA ASN A 77 2.27 -3.09 -7.41
C ASN A 77 2.23 -1.59 -7.70
N VAL A 78 1.03 -1.01 -7.90
CA VAL A 78 0.87 0.44 -8.10
C VAL A 78 1.31 1.23 -6.87
N LEU A 79 0.95 0.81 -5.65
CA LEU A 79 1.39 1.46 -4.42
C LEU A 79 2.92 1.45 -4.29
N VAL A 80 3.56 0.31 -4.55
CA VAL A 80 5.02 0.18 -4.54
C VAL A 80 5.66 1.08 -5.60
N ALA A 81 5.14 1.08 -6.83
CA ALA A 81 5.65 1.92 -7.91
C ALA A 81 5.56 3.42 -7.55
N ASN A 82 4.45 3.85 -6.95
CA ASN A 82 4.32 5.23 -6.46
C ASN A 82 5.33 5.55 -5.34
N GLY A 83 5.61 4.59 -4.45
CA GLY A 83 6.64 4.72 -3.41
C GLY A 83 8.04 4.87 -4.01
N VAL A 84 8.40 4.06 -5.02
CA VAL A 84 9.66 4.19 -5.77
C VAL A 84 9.75 5.57 -6.41
N LEU A 85 8.71 5.98 -7.16
CA LEU A 85 8.67 7.28 -7.83
C LEU A 85 8.80 8.45 -6.84
N TYR A 86 8.20 8.34 -5.66
CA TYR A 86 8.31 9.36 -4.62
C TYR A 86 9.75 9.52 -4.13
N ILE A 87 10.44 8.40 -3.88
CA ILE A 87 11.84 8.36 -3.43
C ILE A 87 12.78 8.90 -4.51
N GLU A 88 12.54 8.54 -5.78
CA GLU A 88 13.40 8.91 -6.90
C GLU A 88 13.25 10.38 -7.34
N ASN A 89 12.04 10.94 -7.23
CA ASN A 89 11.73 12.28 -7.75
C ASN A 89 11.84 13.39 -6.70
N SER A 90 12.29 13.11 -5.49
CA SER A 90 12.41 14.13 -4.44
C SER A 90 13.73 13.97 -3.68
N PRO A 91 14.48 15.06 -3.45
CA PRO A 91 15.70 14.97 -2.64
C PRO A 91 15.32 14.55 -1.20
N PRO A 92 16.20 13.84 -0.47
CA PRO A 92 15.92 13.37 0.88
C PRO A 92 15.32 14.39 1.86
N ASP A 93 15.79 15.63 1.81
CA ASP A 93 15.33 16.71 2.70
C ASP A 93 13.90 17.20 2.37
N GLU A 94 13.35 16.77 1.23
CA GLU A 94 11.99 17.09 0.76
C GLU A 94 11.07 15.86 0.77
N GLN A 95 11.37 14.86 1.62
CA GLN A 95 10.56 13.64 1.74
C GLN A 95 9.75 13.54 3.04
N PRO A 96 8.64 14.30 3.21
CA PRO A 96 7.81 14.24 4.42
C PRO A 96 7.16 12.88 4.68
N LEU A 97 6.85 12.08 3.65
CA LEU A 97 6.31 10.72 3.84
C LEU A 97 7.38 9.78 4.36
N TYR A 98 8.62 9.88 3.84
CA TYR A 98 9.74 9.13 4.38
C TYR A 98 9.93 9.43 5.87
N THR A 99 9.97 10.71 6.24
CA THR A 99 10.18 11.10 7.63
C THR A 99 9.03 10.69 8.55
N THR A 100 7.79 10.69 8.04
CA THR A 100 6.60 10.23 8.78
C THR A 100 6.67 8.74 9.12
N TRP A 101 7.15 7.90 8.19
CA TRP A 101 7.09 6.45 8.32
C TRP A 101 8.41 5.77 8.66
N PHE A 102 9.55 6.40 8.41
CA PHE A 102 10.86 5.82 8.68
C PHE A 102 11.73 6.69 9.59
N GLY A 103 11.26 7.90 9.92
CA GLY A 103 11.93 8.79 10.86
C GLY A 103 12.94 9.70 10.17
N LYS A 104 13.80 10.33 10.98
CA LYS A 104 14.82 11.24 10.45
C LYS A 104 15.68 10.53 9.41
N HIS A 105 16.02 11.24 8.34
CA HIS A 105 16.92 10.75 7.32
C HIS A 105 18.29 10.39 7.92
N ASP A 106 18.72 9.17 7.61
CA ASP A 106 19.96 8.51 8.00
C ASP A 106 20.34 7.63 6.82
N GLU A 107 21.59 7.69 6.38
CA GLU A 107 22.02 7.12 5.09
C GLU A 107 21.76 5.61 5.00
N ASP A 108 22.07 4.86 6.08
CA ASP A 108 21.90 3.41 6.13
C ASP A 108 20.41 3.01 6.14
N ASN A 109 19.60 3.70 6.94
CA ASN A 109 18.15 3.48 7.00
C ASN A 109 17.50 3.80 5.66
N TYR A 110 17.90 4.91 5.02
CA TYR A 110 17.36 5.30 3.73
C TYR A 110 17.73 4.29 2.65
N ALA A 111 19.01 3.92 2.54
CA ALA A 111 19.45 2.91 1.58
C ALA A 111 18.71 1.58 1.78
N THR A 112 18.41 1.21 3.03
CA THR A 112 17.60 0.02 3.35
C THR A 112 16.18 0.14 2.81
N VAL A 113 15.51 1.27 3.03
CA VAL A 113 14.13 1.51 2.55
C VAL A 113 14.11 1.52 1.02
N VAL A 114 15.00 2.28 0.37
CA VAL A 114 15.10 2.33 -1.09
C VAL A 114 15.32 0.93 -1.66
N SER A 115 16.30 0.19 -1.14
CA SER A 115 16.57 -1.18 -1.60
C SER A 115 15.36 -2.10 -1.42
N THR A 116 14.63 -1.95 -0.32
CA THR A 116 13.47 -2.80 -0.01
C THR A 116 12.30 -2.49 -0.94
N VAL A 117 11.92 -1.22 -1.09
CA VAL A 117 10.80 -0.81 -1.96
C VAL A 117 11.10 -1.13 -3.43
N SER A 118 12.32 -0.89 -3.91
CA SER A 118 12.71 -1.25 -5.29
C SER A 118 12.61 -2.76 -5.54
N LYS A 119 12.95 -3.60 -4.55
CA LYS A 119 12.84 -5.07 -4.69
C LYS A 119 11.40 -5.55 -4.74
N MET A 120 10.46 -4.86 -4.09
CA MET A 120 9.03 -5.20 -4.11
C MET A 120 8.37 -4.97 -5.48
N HIS A 121 9.00 -4.18 -6.35
CA HIS A 121 8.42 -3.75 -7.61
C HIS A 121 7.97 -4.94 -8.46
N ASN A 122 6.69 -4.95 -8.85
CA ASN A 122 6.02 -6.01 -9.63
C ASN A 122 5.97 -7.40 -8.98
N MET A 123 6.35 -7.56 -7.70
CA MET A 123 6.34 -8.88 -7.06
C MET A 123 4.92 -9.39 -6.78
N ALA A 124 3.94 -8.53 -6.51
CA ALA A 124 2.65 -8.94 -5.96
C ALA A 124 1.88 -9.89 -6.89
N THR A 125 1.96 -9.69 -8.20
CA THR A 125 1.29 -10.51 -9.23
C THR A 125 2.09 -11.78 -9.60
N LEU A 126 3.25 -12.00 -8.98
CA LEU A 126 4.08 -13.20 -9.16
C LEU A 126 3.93 -14.20 -8.02
N LEU A 127 3.18 -13.85 -6.97
CA LEU A 127 2.99 -14.71 -5.80
C LEU A 127 1.87 -15.72 -6.01
N THR A 128 1.88 -16.75 -5.16
CA THR A 128 0.76 -17.67 -4.96
C THR A 128 -0.10 -17.20 -3.80
N TYR A 129 -1.42 -17.22 -3.98
CA TYR A 129 -2.40 -16.82 -2.99
C TYR A 129 -3.31 -17.99 -2.63
N ASN A 130 -3.48 -18.23 -1.34
CA ASN A 130 -4.22 -19.37 -0.82
C ASN A 130 -5.48 -18.91 -0.08
N CYS A 131 -6.63 -19.37 -0.55
CA CYS A 131 -7.95 -19.06 -0.01
C CYS A 131 -8.43 -20.09 1.05
N THR A 132 -7.68 -21.17 1.32
CA THR A 132 -8.06 -22.21 2.29
C THR A 132 -7.84 -21.80 3.76
N SER A 133 -6.79 -21.03 4.05
CA SER A 133 -5.98 -21.23 5.28
C SER A 133 -6.28 -20.29 6.44
N CYS A 134 -7.36 -19.52 6.40
CA CYS A 134 -7.70 -18.62 7.50
C CYS A 134 -9.15 -18.73 7.96
N SER A 135 -10.00 -19.48 7.26
CA SER A 135 -11.39 -19.71 7.66
C SER A 135 -11.48 -20.68 8.85
N MET A 136 -10.40 -21.42 9.13
CA MET A 136 -10.36 -22.52 10.07
C MET A 136 -9.41 -22.22 11.22
N GLU A 137 -9.85 -21.43 12.20
CA GLU A 137 -9.50 -21.63 13.61
C GLU A 137 -10.34 -20.72 14.52
N GLN A 138 -10.64 -21.20 15.73
CA GLN A 138 -11.44 -20.51 16.75
C GLN A 138 -10.73 -19.30 17.37
N ASP A 139 -9.61 -18.86 16.80
CA ASP A 139 -8.82 -17.74 17.29
C ASP A 139 -9.32 -16.41 16.71
N ALA A 140 -10.00 -15.63 17.55
CA ALA A 140 -10.50 -14.30 17.22
C ALA A 140 -9.40 -13.32 16.79
N ALA A 141 -8.13 -13.55 17.18
CA ALA A 141 -7.00 -12.74 16.74
C ALA A 141 -6.63 -13.02 15.27
N LYS A 142 -6.76 -14.27 14.81
CA LYS A 142 -6.49 -14.67 13.41
C LYS A 142 -7.56 -14.12 12.46
N LYS A 143 -8.84 -14.09 12.88
CA LYS A 143 -9.95 -13.50 12.10
C LYS A 143 -9.78 -12.02 11.78
N ARG A 144 -9.04 -11.28 12.63
CA ARG A 144 -8.81 -9.84 12.48
C ARG A 144 -7.59 -9.50 11.61
N LYS A 145 -6.71 -10.47 11.34
CA LYS A 145 -5.59 -10.25 10.43
C LYS A 145 -6.13 -10.32 8.99
N PRO A 146 -5.71 -9.41 8.09
CA PRO A 146 -6.12 -9.48 6.70
C PRO A 146 -5.48 -10.68 6.00
N LEU A 147 -4.20 -10.93 6.22
CA LEU A 147 -3.48 -12.01 5.56
C LEU A 147 -2.19 -12.33 6.36
N TYR A 148 -1.52 -13.42 5.99
CA TYR A 148 -0.17 -13.76 6.44
C TYR A 148 0.61 -14.44 5.31
N SER A 149 1.93 -14.27 5.28
CA SER A 149 2.80 -15.02 4.40
C SER A 149 3.26 -16.30 5.10
N THR A 150 3.10 -17.43 4.42
CA THR A 150 3.76 -18.69 4.75
C THR A 150 4.91 -18.93 3.80
N LYS A 151 5.95 -19.56 4.32
CA LYS A 151 6.99 -20.16 3.49
C LYS A 151 6.55 -21.59 3.20
N ASN A 152 6.69 -22.02 1.96
CA ASN A 152 6.63 -23.45 1.65
C ASN A 152 7.73 -24.19 2.43
N ASP A 153 7.55 -25.50 2.65
CA ASP A 153 8.45 -26.33 3.47
C ASP A 153 9.91 -26.32 3.00
N ASP A 154 10.15 -26.04 1.72
CA ASP A 154 11.47 -25.92 1.09
C ASP A 154 12.05 -24.50 1.14
N GLY A 155 11.31 -23.54 1.68
CA GLY A 155 11.67 -22.12 1.77
C GLY A 155 11.72 -21.39 0.42
N SER A 156 11.37 -22.04 -0.69
CA SER A 156 11.59 -21.53 -2.05
C SER A 156 10.49 -20.58 -2.54
N THR A 157 9.28 -20.73 -2.01
CA THR A 157 8.11 -19.98 -2.44
C THR A 157 7.37 -19.43 -1.23
N HIS A 158 6.99 -18.17 -1.33
CA HIS A 158 6.11 -17.53 -0.36
C HIS A 158 4.68 -17.60 -0.87
N THR A 159 3.83 -18.25 -0.08
CA THR A 159 2.38 -18.27 -0.29
C THR A 159 1.75 -17.22 0.61
N ILE A 160 0.82 -16.42 0.06
CA ILE A 160 0.03 -15.48 0.86
C ILE A 160 -1.30 -16.16 1.22
N ASP A 161 -1.47 -16.47 2.50
CA ASP A 161 -2.71 -17.02 3.04
C ASP A 161 -3.69 -15.90 3.35
N LEU A 162 -4.87 -15.96 2.73
CA LEU A 162 -5.88 -14.91 2.76
C LEU A 162 -6.91 -15.13 3.87
N CYS A 163 -7.02 -14.16 4.78
CA CYS A 163 -7.90 -14.23 5.94
C CYS A 163 -9.22 -13.47 5.80
N GLU A 164 -10.15 -13.72 6.72
CA GLU A 164 -11.46 -13.07 6.72
C GLU A 164 -11.34 -11.53 6.70
N GLY A 165 -10.31 -10.99 7.35
CA GLY A 165 -10.01 -9.56 7.33
C GLY A 165 -9.68 -9.01 5.95
N PHE A 166 -9.09 -9.79 5.03
CA PHE A 166 -8.77 -9.34 3.67
C PHE A 166 -10.06 -9.02 2.91
N TRP A 167 -11.02 -9.94 2.93
CA TRP A 167 -12.27 -9.79 2.21
C TRP A 167 -13.10 -8.60 2.71
N LYS A 168 -12.95 -8.21 3.98
CA LYS A 168 -13.64 -7.06 4.59
C LYS A 168 -12.88 -5.73 4.44
N ALA A 169 -11.59 -5.78 4.13
CA ALA A 169 -10.77 -4.59 3.99
C ALA A 169 -11.10 -3.85 2.67
N PRO A 170 -10.95 -2.52 2.65
CA PRO A 170 -11.03 -1.76 1.40
C PRO A 170 -9.89 -2.18 0.46
N MET A 171 -10.05 -1.96 -0.85
CA MET A 171 -9.04 -2.32 -1.84
C MET A 171 -7.72 -1.57 -1.62
N VAL A 172 -7.79 -0.26 -1.36
CA VAL A 172 -6.66 0.65 -1.09
C VAL A 172 -6.94 1.54 0.13
N GLY A 173 -5.92 2.22 0.63
CA GLY A 173 -6.02 3.09 1.82
C GLY A 173 -5.73 2.37 3.14
N TYR A 174 -6.23 2.92 4.24
CA TYR A 174 -5.93 2.45 5.60
C TYR A 174 -6.29 0.97 5.80
N LYS A 175 -5.30 0.15 6.19
CA LYS A 175 -5.45 -1.29 6.44
C LYS A 175 -6.12 -2.04 5.28
N SER A 176 -5.82 -1.62 4.05
CA SER A 176 -6.41 -2.18 2.83
C SER A 176 -5.84 -3.53 2.44
N ARG A 177 -6.52 -4.18 1.48
CA ARG A 177 -6.05 -5.41 0.82
C ARG A 177 -4.69 -5.20 0.15
N ALA A 178 -4.55 -4.17 -0.68
CA ALA A 178 -3.30 -3.84 -1.37
C ALA A 178 -2.18 -3.50 -0.39
N GLY A 179 -2.43 -2.64 0.60
CA GLY A 179 -1.42 -2.31 1.61
C GLY A 179 -0.98 -3.54 2.42
N SER A 180 -1.91 -4.43 2.75
CA SER A 180 -1.55 -5.67 3.46
C SER A 180 -0.60 -6.55 2.63
N ILE A 181 -0.79 -6.63 1.31
CA ILE A 181 0.14 -7.33 0.41
C ILE A 181 1.53 -6.66 0.44
N VAL A 182 1.60 -5.31 0.41
CA VAL A 182 2.88 -4.59 0.53
C VAL A 182 3.60 -4.92 1.84
N ALA A 183 2.85 -5.01 2.96
CA ALA A 183 3.42 -5.41 4.24
C ALA A 183 4.06 -6.80 4.16
N GLU A 184 3.41 -7.78 3.53
CA GLU A 184 3.98 -9.12 3.38
C GLU A 184 5.19 -9.15 2.47
N LEU A 185 5.18 -8.41 1.35
CA LEU A 185 6.37 -8.32 0.50
C LEU A 185 7.59 -7.86 1.29
N ALA A 186 7.40 -6.95 2.25
CA ALA A 186 8.48 -6.48 3.13
C ALA A 186 9.01 -7.60 4.03
N VAL A 187 8.13 -8.46 4.55
CA VAL A 187 8.49 -9.60 5.41
C VAL A 187 9.21 -10.65 4.57
N MET A 188 8.69 -10.97 3.38
CA MET A 188 9.23 -11.98 2.48
C MET A 188 10.68 -11.69 2.07
N LEU A 189 11.02 -10.43 1.81
CA LEU A 189 12.39 -10.01 1.48
C LEU A 189 13.38 -10.18 2.63
N GLY A 190 12.93 -10.63 3.82
CA GLY A 190 13.77 -10.93 4.97
C GLY A 190 14.40 -9.70 5.62
N LYS A 191 13.91 -8.51 5.27
CA LYS A 191 14.38 -7.21 5.81
C LYS A 191 13.49 -6.68 6.92
N THR A 192 12.29 -7.24 7.07
CA THR A 192 11.36 -6.84 8.11
C THR A 192 10.81 -8.05 8.85
N VAL A 193 10.39 -7.82 10.08
CA VAL A 193 9.62 -8.79 10.87
C VAL A 193 8.17 -8.37 10.94
N TYR A 194 7.28 -9.31 11.27
CA TYR A 194 5.94 -8.96 11.71
C TYR A 194 6.04 -8.04 12.91
N SER A 195 5.76 -6.77 12.68
CA SER A 195 5.80 -5.78 13.74
C SER A 195 4.65 -6.03 14.71
N ASN A 196 4.94 -5.95 16.02
CA ASN A 196 3.91 -5.84 17.06
C ASN A 196 3.22 -4.46 17.03
N VAL A 197 3.64 -3.56 16.13
CA VAL A 197 3.09 -2.23 15.88
C VAL A 197 1.89 -2.36 14.95
N TRP A 198 0.70 -2.50 15.52
CA TRP A 198 -0.51 -2.81 14.76
C TRP A 198 -1.21 -1.61 14.11
N THR A 199 -0.87 -0.39 14.52
CA THR A 199 -1.61 0.83 14.17
C THR A 199 -0.73 1.87 13.52
N GLU A 200 -1.35 2.74 12.73
CA GLU A 200 -0.70 3.88 12.08
C GLU A 200 0.00 4.81 13.08
N LEU A 201 -0.70 5.12 14.18
CA LEU A 201 -0.13 5.94 15.26
C LEU A 201 1.12 5.28 15.85
N ALA A 202 1.08 3.96 16.04
CA ALA A 202 2.22 3.24 16.57
C ALA A 202 3.37 3.21 15.55
N SER A 203 3.11 3.08 14.24
CA SER A 203 4.13 3.16 13.18
C SER A 203 4.81 4.53 13.14
N LYS A 204 4.04 5.63 13.22
CA LYS A 204 4.57 7.01 13.34
C LYS A 204 5.41 7.20 14.61
N THR A 205 4.92 6.65 15.73
CA THR A 205 5.63 6.70 17.01
C THR A 205 6.96 5.94 16.93
N THR A 206 6.97 4.76 16.33
CA THR A 206 8.21 3.98 16.10
C THR A 206 9.16 4.73 15.19
N ALA A 207 8.69 5.30 14.07
CA ALA A 207 9.51 6.14 13.19
C ALA A 207 10.18 7.30 13.94
N THR A 208 9.46 7.93 14.86
CA THR A 208 9.98 9.06 15.66
C THR A 208 10.97 8.59 16.74
N ARG A 209 10.69 7.47 17.41
CA ARG A 209 11.45 7.02 18.59
C ARG A 209 12.62 6.11 18.26
N ASP A 210 12.48 5.30 17.23
CA ASP A 210 13.45 4.30 16.80
C ASP A 210 13.36 4.07 15.27
N PRO A 211 13.99 4.95 14.47
CA PRO A 211 14.06 4.81 13.01
C PRO A 211 14.60 3.44 12.55
N LYS A 212 15.54 2.85 13.30
CA LYS A 212 16.12 1.53 12.96
C LYS A 212 15.09 0.43 13.09
N LEU A 213 14.20 0.50 14.09
CA LEU A 213 13.08 -0.42 14.21
C LEU A 213 12.01 -0.14 13.15
N ALA A 214 11.81 1.13 12.77
CA ALA A 214 10.84 1.50 11.74
C ALA A 214 11.19 0.89 10.37
N VAL A 215 12.45 0.92 9.95
CA VAL A 215 12.90 0.30 8.68
C VAL A 215 12.83 -1.22 8.69
N GLN A 216 12.67 -1.85 9.87
CA GLN A 216 12.48 -3.29 10.06
C GLN A 216 11.01 -3.68 10.28
N SER A 217 10.08 -2.73 10.19
CA SER A 217 8.66 -2.94 10.44
C SER A 217 7.88 -2.97 9.13
N SER A 218 7.31 -4.13 8.77
CA SER A 218 6.48 -4.27 7.58
C SER A 218 5.30 -3.30 7.52
N ARG A 219 4.82 -2.87 8.68
CA ARG A 219 3.70 -1.91 8.80
C ARG A 219 4.12 -0.50 8.42
N ASN A 220 5.38 -0.14 8.58
CA ASN A 220 5.90 1.15 8.15
C ASN A 220 6.03 1.23 6.62
N TYR A 221 6.22 0.10 5.92
CA TYR A 221 6.14 0.04 4.45
C TYR A 221 4.71 0.02 3.91
N MET A 222 3.74 -0.45 4.71
CA MET A 222 2.33 -0.48 4.32
C MET A 222 1.70 0.92 4.26
N TYR A 223 2.08 1.79 5.19
CA TYR A 223 1.53 3.14 5.36
C TYR A 223 2.27 4.17 4.52
#